data_AF-A0A3S0DC00-F1
#
_entry.id   AF-A0A3S0DC00-F1
#
_cell.length_a   1.000
_cell.length_b   1.000
_cell.length_c   1.000
_cell.angle_alpha   90.00
_cell.angle_beta   90.00
_cell.angle_gamma   90.00
#
_symmetry.space_group_name_H-M   'P 1'
#
loop_
_entity.id
_entity.type
_entity.pdbx_description
1 polymer ?
#
loop_
_entity_poly.entity_id
_entity_poly.type
_entity_poly.pdbx_seq_one_letter_code
_entity_poly.pdbx_strand_id
1 'polypeptide(L)' 'KRRIFEIYMNVIEWGNGVFGAEAAARHYYKTSAARLGAPQAAKLAAMVPNPRYYDQNRNDRRLLRKAAIIQRRMWAADFP' A
#
# COMPACT_ATOMS: atom_id res chain seq x y z
N LYS A 1 -3.54 18.95 -3.52
CA LYS A 1 -3.18 17.58 -3.96
C LYS A 1 -3.23 16.60 -2.78
N ARG A 2 -4.45 16.26 -2.34
CA ARG A 2 -4.76 15.35 -1.21
C ARG A 2 -5.38 14.03 -1.70
N ARG A 3 -5.31 13.72 -3.01
CA ARG A 3 -6.18 12.72 -3.65
C ARG A 3 -5.63 11.30 -3.73
N ILE A 4 -4.32 11.09 -3.57
CA ILE A 4 -3.78 9.73 -3.34
C ILE A 4 -4.14 9.25 -1.92
N PHE A 5 -4.49 10.19 -1.03
CA PHE A 5 -4.94 9.93 0.34
C PHE A 5 -6.37 9.38 0.42
N GLU A 6 -7.21 9.60 -0.60
CA GLU A 6 -8.63 9.19 -0.59
C GLU A 6 -8.87 7.75 -1.05
N ILE A 7 -7.97 7.13 -1.82
CA ILE A 7 -8.20 5.78 -2.36
C ILE A 7 -8.12 4.66 -1.29
N TYR A 8 -7.63 4.97 -0.08
CA TYR A 8 -7.46 3.96 0.98
C TYR A 8 -8.10 4.29 2.33
N MET A 9 -8.95 5.32 2.38
CA MET A 9 -9.75 5.58 3.57
C MET A 9 -11.04 4.74 3.53
N ASN A 10 -10.96 3.60 4.22
CA ASN A 10 -12.02 2.94 5.03
C ASN A 10 -12.48 1.51 4.69
N VAL A 11 -12.12 0.88 3.56
CA VAL A 11 -12.77 -0.42 3.22
C VAL A 11 -11.83 -1.44 2.58
N ILE A 12 -10.68 -1.72 3.19
CA ILE A 12 -9.90 -2.90 2.79
C ILE A 12 -9.42 -3.60 4.05
N GLU A 13 -10.02 -4.76 4.30
CA GLU A 13 -9.62 -5.71 5.33
C GLU A 13 -8.37 -6.44 4.83
N TRP A 14 -7.23 -6.10 5.42
CA TRP A 14 -6.03 -6.91 5.31
C TRP A 14 -6.15 -7.95 6.41
N GLY A 15 -6.53 -9.18 6.03
CA GLY A 15 -6.96 -10.24 6.96
C GLY A 15 -6.15 -10.38 8.25
N ASN A 16 -6.84 -10.78 9.33
CA ASN A 16 -6.47 -10.68 10.76
C ASN A 16 -6.46 -9.25 11.32
N GLY A 17 -7.55 -8.50 11.12
CA GLY A 17 -7.86 -7.31 11.92
C GLY A 17 -7.07 -6.04 11.59
N VAL A 18 -6.40 -5.99 10.45
CA VAL A 18 -5.64 -4.80 10.01
C VAL A 18 -6.52 -3.98 9.07
N PHE A 19 -7.15 -2.95 9.63
CA PHE A 19 -8.02 -2.02 8.90
C PHE A 19 -7.29 -0.70 8.64
N GLY A 20 -7.19 -0.33 7.37
CA GLY A 20 -6.68 0.98 6.95
C GLY A 20 -5.15 1.10 6.90
N ALA A 21 -4.71 2.20 6.27
CA ALA A 21 -3.30 2.44 5.99
C ALA A 21 -2.42 2.53 7.25
N GLU A 22 -2.95 3.03 8.37
CA GLU A 22 -2.21 3.14 9.64
C GLU A 22 -1.90 1.76 10.22
N ALA A 23 -2.90 0.88 10.32
CA ALA A 23 -2.69 -0.46 10.84
C ALA A 23 -1.69 -1.25 9.96
N ALA A 24 -1.79 -1.12 8.64
CA ALA A 24 -0.84 -1.73 7.71
C ALA A 24 0.58 -1.15 7.86
N ALA A 25 0.73 0.18 7.99
CA ALA A 25 2.03 0.82 8.23
C ALA A 25 2.69 0.30 9.52
N ARG A 26 1.90 0.16 10.59
CA ARG A 26 2.35 -0.35 11.88
C ARG A 26 2.72 -1.84 11.81
N HIS A 27 1.91 -2.63 11.13
CA HIS A 27 2.12 -4.07 11.00
C HIS A 27 3.37 -4.38 10.16
N TYR A 28 3.47 -3.82 8.96
CA TYR A 28 4.50 -4.16 7.97
C TYR A 28 5.80 -3.39 8.13
N TYR A 29 5.75 -2.14 8.59
CA TYR A 29 6.91 -1.23 8.59
C TYR A 29 7.18 -0.59 9.95
N LYS A 30 6.43 -0.97 11.00
CA LYS A 30 6.58 -0.45 12.38
C LYS A 30 6.58 1.09 12.44
N THR A 31 5.85 1.73 11.54
CA THR A 31 5.76 3.19 11.42
C THR A 31 4.31 3.65 11.24
N SER A 32 4.07 4.95 11.30
CA SER A 32 2.75 5.53 10.99
C SER A 32 2.54 5.64 9.47
N ALA A 33 1.30 5.59 9.00
CA ALA A 33 0.95 5.81 7.60
C ALA A 33 1.51 7.14 7.05
N ALA A 34 1.50 8.19 7.87
CA ALA A 34 2.06 9.50 7.52
C ALA A 34 3.59 9.50 7.28
N ARG A 35 4.29 8.45 7.72
CA ARG A 35 5.74 8.27 7.58
C ARG A 35 6.12 7.27 6.49
N LEU A 36 5.14 6.70 5.79
CA LEU A 36 5.43 5.78 4.70
C LEU A 36 6.01 6.55 3.51
N GLY A 37 7.10 6.03 2.97
CA GLY A 37 7.61 6.45 1.66
C GLY A 37 6.73 5.94 0.52
N ALA A 38 6.82 6.60 -0.65
CA ALA A 38 6.11 6.17 -1.86
C ALA A 38 6.29 4.68 -2.22
N PRO A 39 7.50 4.07 -2.11
CA PRO A 39 7.66 2.63 -2.38
C PRO A 39 6.88 1.74 -1.40
N GLN A 40 6.86 2.10 -0.12
CA GLN A 40 6.18 1.33 0.92
C GLN A 40 4.67 1.41 0.75
N ALA A 41 4.15 2.62 0.51
CA ALA A 41 2.74 2.86 0.23
C ALA A 41 2.28 2.12 -1.04
N ALA A 42 3.07 2.17 -2.12
CA ALA A 42 2.76 1.47 -3.35
C ALA A 42 2.77 -0.06 -3.19
N LYS A 43 3.71 -0.60 -2.39
CA LYS A 43 3.75 -2.03 -2.08
C LYS A 43 2.52 -2.45 -1.27
N LEU A 44 2.09 -1.64 -0.29
CA LEU A 44 0.84 -1.92 0.41
C LEU A 44 -0.35 -1.88 -0.56
N ALA A 45 -0.53 -0.82 -1.32
CA ALA A 45 -1.60 -0.72 -2.30
C ALA A 45 -1.63 -1.91 -3.30
N ALA A 46 -0.48 -2.49 -3.63
CA ALA A 46 -0.40 -3.64 -4.53
C ALA A 46 -0.89 -4.98 -3.93
N MET A 47 -0.82 -5.16 -2.61
CA MET A 47 -1.20 -6.40 -1.93
C MET A 47 -2.72 -6.52 -1.69
N VAL A 48 -3.44 -5.40 -1.73
CA VAL A 48 -4.91 -5.26 -1.54
C VAL A 48 -5.78 -6.30 -2.24
N PRO A 49 -5.51 -6.72 -3.49
CA PRO A 49 -6.39 -7.69 -4.17
C PRO A 49 -6.34 -9.09 -3.56
N ASN A 50 -5.25 -9.44 -2.87
CA ASN A 50 -5.09 -10.75 -2.24
C ASN A 50 -4.16 -10.66 -1.03
N PRO A 51 -4.59 -9.98 0.05
CA PRO A 51 -3.72 -9.60 1.15
C PRO A 51 -3.15 -10.81 1.88
N ARG A 52 -3.94 -11.88 2.10
CA ARG A 52 -3.48 -13.11 2.76
C ARG A 52 -2.36 -13.81 1.99
N TYR A 53 -2.51 -13.93 0.67
CA TYR A 53 -1.49 -14.54 -0.17
C TYR A 53 -0.21 -13.69 -0.16
N TYR A 54 -0.32 -12.38 -0.39
CA TYR A 54 0.84 -11.51 -0.48
C TYR A 54 1.51 -11.22 0.85
N ASP A 55 0.81 -11.39 1.98
CA ASP A 55 1.39 -11.35 3.30
C ASP A 55 2.40 -12.48 3.51
N GLN A 56 2.09 -13.69 3.02
CA GLN A 56 2.99 -14.84 3.03
C GLN A 56 3.99 -14.83 1.86
N ASN A 57 3.68 -14.11 0.77
CA ASN A 57 4.45 -14.08 -0.47
C ASN A 57 4.91 -12.65 -0.82
N ARG A 58 5.57 -11.97 0.12
CA ARG A 58 5.94 -10.54 0.01
C ARG A 58 6.96 -10.21 -1.09
N ASN A 59 7.61 -11.22 -1.63
CA ASN A 59 8.60 -11.13 -2.72
C ASN A 59 8.04 -11.66 -4.05
N ASP A 60 6.74 -11.95 -4.13
CA ASP A 60 6.11 -12.39 -5.36
C ASP A 60 6.33 -11.38 -6.50
N ARG A 61 6.69 -11.88 -7.68
CA ARG A 61 7.02 -11.05 -8.83
C ARG A 61 5.84 -10.20 -9.31
N ARG A 62 4.61 -10.72 -9.21
CA ARG A 62 3.39 -9.99 -9.62
C ARG A 62 3.12 -8.84 -8.65
N LEU A 63 3.33 -9.09 -7.36
CA LEU A 63 3.26 -8.04 -6.33
C LEU A 63 4.24 -6.91 -6.61
N LEU A 64 5.53 -7.23 -6.77
CA LEU A 64 6.57 -6.23 -6.99
C LEU A 64 6.33 -5.43 -8.29
N ARG A 65 5.91 -6.10 -9.36
CA ARG A 65 5.53 -5.43 -10.62
C ARG A 65 4.38 -4.47 -10.41
N LYS A 66 3.33 -4.90 -9.70
CA LYS A 66 2.17 -4.05 -9.43
C LYS A 66 2.53 -2.85 -8.56
N ALA A 67 3.37 -3.04 -7.54
CA ALA A 67 3.88 -1.96 -6.71
C ALA A 67 4.65 -0.92 -7.53
N ALA A 68 5.52 -1.36 -8.45
CA ALA A 68 6.26 -0.45 -9.33
C ALA A 68 5.34 0.37 -10.26
N ILE A 69 4.28 -0.25 -10.80
CA ILE A 69 3.29 0.47 -11.62
C ILE A 69 2.56 1.52 -10.79
N ILE A 70 2.13 1.18 -9.57
CA ILE A 70 1.45 2.12 -8.66
C ILE A 70 2.39 3.28 -8.31
N GLN A 71 3.62 2.98 -7.91
CA GLN A 71 4.63 3.99 -7.56
C GLN A 71 4.88 4.98 -8.69
N ARG A 72 5.03 4.49 -9.93
CA ARG A 72 5.24 5.36 -11.11
C ARG A 72 4.04 6.28 -11.35
N ARG A 73 2.82 5.78 -11.13
CA ARG A 73 1.58 6.58 -11.26
C ARG A 73 1.42 7.62 -10.15
N MET A 74 1.89 7.32 -8.94
CA MET A 74 1.88 8.29 -7.83
C MET A 74 2.74 9.51 -8.18
N TRP A 75 3.97 9.28 -8.69
CA TRP A 75 4.83 10.37 -9.13
C TRP A 75 4.22 11.18 -10.27
N ALA A 76 3.60 10.54 -11.25
CA ALA A 76 2.93 11.24 -12.35
C ALA A 76 1.75 12.14 -11.89
N ALA A 77 1.09 11.80 -10.79
CA ALA A 77 0.00 12.60 -10.23
C ALA A 77 0.46 13.80 -9.38
N ASP A 78 1.73 13.81 -8.95
CA ASP A 78 2.31 14.89 -8.15
C ASP A 78 2.90 16.04 -9.00
N PHE A 79 3.10 15.86 -10.31
CA PHE A 79 3.47 16.96 -11.22
C PHE A 79 2.25 17.86 -11.54
N PRO A 80 2.36 19.20 -11.45
CA PRO A 80 1.34 20.14 -11.90
C PRO A 80 1.29 20.27 -13.43
#